data_AF-A0A2S4W693-F1
#
_entry.id   AF-A0A2S4W693-F1
#
_cell.length_a   1.000
_cell.length_b   1.000
_cell.length_c   1.000
_cell.angle_alpha   90.00
_cell.angle_beta   90.00
_cell.angle_gamma   90.00
#
_symmetry.space_group_name_H-M   'P 1'
#
loop_
_entity.id
_entity.type
_entity.pdbx_description
1 polymer ?
#
loop_
_entity_poly.entity_id
_entity_poly.type
_entity_poly.pdbx_seq_one_letter_code
_entity_poly.pdbx_strand_id
1 'polypeptide(L)'
;MSCINSLSDKHYKKGLGKTTPRNWTTIPADLYLNLWDQGPFHEAIANDGRSYTKELFERANQITCKSNLKSTDQLDKLSKLVKKVEELRQSEANEELELSEIPEEFLDLLMCTLMKEPVILPTSKTTVNLSTIKQHFLSDATDPFN
;
A
#
# COMPACT_ATOMS: atom_id res chain seq x y z
N MET A 1 52.99 0.81 -34.82
CA MET A 1 53.16 1.35 -33.46
C MET A 1 51.78 1.62 -32.88
N SER A 2 51.47 0.97 -31.74
CA SER A 2 50.40 1.20 -30.73
C SER A 2 48.94 1.32 -31.20
N CYS A 3 48.07 0.32 -31.01
CA CYS A 3 47.36 -0.09 -29.77
C CYS A 3 46.54 1.04 -29.11
N ILE A 4 45.20 1.02 -29.25
CA ILE A 4 44.23 1.40 -28.20
C ILE A 4 42.89 0.63 -28.38
N ASN A 5 42.62 -0.23 -27.40
CA ASN A 5 41.36 -0.68 -26.79
C ASN A 5 40.38 -1.65 -27.49
N SER A 6 40.51 -2.88 -27.00
CA SER A 6 39.50 -3.93 -26.84
C SER A 6 38.41 -3.55 -25.83
N LEU A 7 37.31 -4.33 -25.86
CA LEU A 7 36.28 -4.55 -24.84
C LEU A 7 35.03 -3.64 -24.91
N SER A 8 33.96 -4.17 -25.51
CA SER A 8 32.73 -4.55 -24.78
C SER A 8 31.50 -4.46 -25.69
N ASP A 9 31.31 -5.46 -26.56
CA ASP A 9 30.08 -5.58 -27.35
C ASP A 9 29.69 -7.06 -27.57
N LYS A 10 29.92 -7.90 -26.55
CA LYS A 10 29.66 -9.36 -26.63
C LYS A 10 28.58 -9.88 -25.69
N HIS A 11 27.85 -9.01 -24.98
CA HIS A 11 26.87 -9.46 -23.97
C HIS A 11 25.39 -9.25 -24.30
N TYR A 12 25.01 -8.71 -25.47
CA TYR A 12 23.59 -8.44 -25.75
C TYR A 12 22.90 -9.39 -26.76
N LYS A 13 23.57 -10.43 -27.28
CA LYS A 13 22.96 -11.34 -28.26
C LYS A 13 22.98 -12.80 -27.83
N LYS A 14 22.25 -13.13 -26.76
CA LYS A 14 21.72 -14.49 -26.54
C LYS A 14 20.33 -14.40 -25.93
N GLY A 15 19.31 -14.83 -26.68
CA GLY A 15 18.12 -15.44 -26.05
C GLY A 15 16.74 -14.86 -26.30
N LEU A 16 16.47 -14.04 -27.32
CA LEU A 16 15.08 -13.81 -27.77
C LEU A 16 14.68 -14.87 -28.81
N GLY A 17 14.68 -16.13 -28.38
CA GLY A 17 14.31 -17.28 -29.19
C GLY A 17 13.05 -17.95 -28.64
N LYS A 18 11.97 -17.95 -29.45
CA LYS A 18 10.72 -18.69 -29.30
C LYS A 18 9.83 -18.27 -28.12
N THR A 19 8.76 -17.52 -28.42
CA THR A 19 7.67 -17.19 -27.50
C THR A 19 6.86 -18.44 -27.17
N THR A 20 7.34 -19.20 -26.18
CA THR A 20 6.61 -20.34 -25.63
C THR A 20 5.83 -19.82 -24.42
N PRO A 21 4.53 -20.12 -24.22
CA PRO A 21 3.71 -19.56 -23.13
C PRO A 21 4.27 -19.75 -21.70
N ARG A 22 5.34 -20.52 -21.50
CA ARG A 22 6.04 -20.62 -20.21
C ARG A 22 7.05 -19.51 -19.95
N ASN A 23 7.56 -18.84 -20.99
CA ASN A 23 8.63 -17.85 -20.82
C ASN A 23 8.10 -16.51 -20.25
N TRP A 24 6.89 -16.09 -20.65
CA TRP A 24 6.30 -14.83 -20.20
C TRP A 24 5.88 -14.88 -18.73
N THR A 25 5.60 -16.06 -18.16
CA THR A 25 5.33 -16.19 -16.72
C THR A 25 6.62 -16.23 -15.89
N THR A 26 7.71 -16.67 -16.51
CA THR A 26 9.00 -16.85 -15.83
C THR A 26 9.72 -15.50 -15.64
N ILE A 27 9.64 -14.60 -16.62
CA ILE A 27 10.31 -13.29 -16.58
C ILE A 27 9.82 -12.41 -15.42
N PRO A 28 8.50 -12.23 -15.19
CA PRO A 28 8.01 -11.54 -14.01
C PRO A 28 8.44 -12.25 -12.74
N ALA A 29 8.29 -13.57 -12.64
CA ALA A 29 8.68 -14.30 -11.44
C ALA A 29 10.16 -14.07 -11.05
N ASP A 30 11.06 -14.02 -12.04
CA ASP A 30 12.47 -13.70 -11.81
C ASP A 30 12.71 -12.25 -11.35
N LEU A 31 11.95 -11.29 -11.86
CA LEU A 31 12.00 -9.91 -11.39
C LEU A 31 11.62 -9.81 -9.91
N TYR A 32 10.50 -10.43 -9.52
CA TYR A 32 10.03 -10.44 -8.14
C TYR A 32 11.02 -11.17 -7.22
N LEU A 33 11.62 -12.27 -7.70
CA LEU A 33 12.67 -12.99 -6.98
C LEU A 33 13.96 -12.18 -6.81
N ASN A 34 14.31 -11.33 -7.75
CA ASN A 34 15.51 -10.50 -7.63
C ASN A 34 15.31 -9.34 -6.65
N LEU A 35 14.07 -8.84 -6.52
CA LEU A 35 13.71 -7.71 -5.67
C LEU A 35 13.10 -8.12 -4.33
N TRP A 36 13.03 -9.43 -4.04
CA TRP A 36 12.26 -9.98 -2.91
C TRP A 36 12.68 -9.46 -1.53
N ASP A 37 13.92 -9.00 -1.36
CA ASP A 37 14.47 -8.52 -0.08
C ASP A 37 14.49 -6.98 0.03
N GLN A 38 13.89 -6.27 -0.92
CA GLN A 38 13.85 -4.81 -0.91
C GLN A 38 12.58 -4.33 -0.21
N GLY A 39 12.72 -3.67 0.96
CA GLY A 39 11.58 -3.11 1.71
C GLY A 39 10.67 -2.18 0.88
N PRO A 40 11.21 -1.20 0.13
CA PRO A 40 10.40 -0.32 -0.73
C PRO A 40 9.60 -1.06 -1.80
N PHE A 41 10.05 -2.25 -2.21
CA PHE A 41 9.33 -3.08 -3.14
C PHE A 41 8.10 -3.74 -2.49
N HIS A 42 8.20 -4.12 -1.21
CA HIS A 42 7.05 -4.64 -0.45
C HIS A 42 5.97 -3.58 -0.31
N GLU A 43 6.34 -2.36 0.06
CA GLU A 43 5.44 -1.21 0.17
C GLU A 43 4.78 -0.87 -1.18
N ALA A 44 5.55 -0.87 -2.27
CA ALA A 44 5.03 -0.59 -3.60
C ALA A 44 3.99 -1.63 -4.06
N ILE A 45 4.19 -2.91 -3.70
CA ILE A 45 3.22 -3.97 -4.00
C ILE A 45 1.98 -3.86 -3.10
N ALA A 46 2.17 -3.61 -1.80
CA ALA A 46 1.07 -3.43 -0.85
C ALA A 46 0.13 -2.30 -1.30
N ASN A 47 0.70 -1.19 -1.76
CA ASN A 47 -0.03 -0.02 -2.25
C ASN A 47 -0.60 -0.18 -3.68
N ASP A 48 -0.29 -1.27 -4.41
CA ASP A 48 -0.88 -1.52 -5.72
C ASP A 48 -2.31 -2.10 -5.59
N GLY A 49 -3.29 -1.19 -5.50
CA GLY A 49 -4.70 -1.54 -5.41
C GLY A 49 -5.33 -2.05 -6.70
N ARG A 50 -4.64 -2.04 -7.84
CA ARG A 50 -5.23 -2.39 -9.15
C ARG A 50 -4.76 -3.74 -9.68
N SER A 51 -3.51 -4.11 -9.43
CA SER A 51 -2.91 -5.28 -10.07
C SER A 51 -2.55 -6.38 -9.09
N TYR A 52 -2.26 -6.04 -7.82
CA TYR A 52 -1.91 -7.03 -6.82
C TYR A 52 -3.16 -7.66 -6.18
N THR A 53 -3.26 -8.98 -6.32
CA THR A 53 -4.15 -9.82 -5.51
C THR A 53 -3.39 -11.06 -5.02
N LYS A 54 -3.66 -11.47 -3.78
CA LYS A 54 -3.00 -12.63 -3.17
C LYS A 54 -3.25 -13.89 -4.00
N GLU A 55 -4.47 -14.05 -4.52
CA GLU A 55 -4.90 -15.19 -5.33
C GLU A 55 -4.08 -15.31 -6.61
N LEU A 56 -3.67 -14.17 -7.21
CA LEU A 56 -2.82 -14.18 -8.41
C LEU A 56 -1.44 -14.76 -8.11
N PHE A 57 -0.85 -14.40 -6.96
CA PHE A 57 0.45 -14.92 -6.52
C PHE A 57 0.37 -16.39 -6.13
N GLU A 58 -0.69 -16.81 -5.43
CA GLU A 58 -0.91 -18.22 -5.11
C GLU A 58 -1.06 -19.06 -6.38
N ARG A 59 -1.85 -18.57 -7.35
CA ARG A 59 -1.99 -19.23 -8.65
C ARG A 59 -0.66 -19.30 -9.41
N ALA A 60 0.12 -18.23 -9.40
CA ALA A 60 1.44 -18.20 -10.01
C ALA A 60 2.39 -19.22 -9.35
N ASN A 61 2.39 -19.34 -8.02
CA ASN A 61 3.14 -20.34 -7.28
C ASN A 61 2.70 -21.76 -7.65
N GLN A 62 1.39 -22.04 -7.72
CA GLN A 62 0.88 -23.36 -8.12
C GLN A 62 1.33 -23.75 -9.54
N ILE A 63 1.28 -22.82 -10.49
CA ILE A 63 1.73 -23.07 -11.88
C ILE A 63 3.24 -23.36 -11.90
N THR A 64 4.01 -22.60 -11.12
CA THR A 64 5.48 -22.72 -11.06
C THR A 64 5.91 -24.03 -10.40
N CYS A 65 5.23 -24.46 -9.35
CA CYS A 65 5.42 -25.78 -8.71
C CYS A 65 5.11 -26.92 -9.69
N LYS A 66 3.94 -26.90 -10.35
CA LYS A 66 3.51 -27.97 -11.26
C LYS A 66 4.41 -28.12 -12.48
N SER A 67 5.04 -27.04 -12.92
CA SER A 67 5.88 -27.01 -14.10
C SER A 67 7.38 -27.19 -13.80
N ASN A 68 7.74 -27.34 -12.52
CA ASN A 68 9.11 -27.50 -12.04
C ASN A 68 10.06 -26.38 -12.57
N LEU A 69 9.52 -25.17 -12.71
CA LEU A 69 10.23 -24.02 -13.32
C LEU A 69 11.17 -23.29 -12.36
N LYS A 70 10.99 -23.46 -11.04
CA LYS A 70 11.79 -22.80 -9.99
C LYS A 70 12.18 -23.79 -8.90
N SER A 71 13.28 -23.49 -8.24
CA SER A 71 13.76 -24.27 -7.09
C SER A 71 12.87 -24.06 -5.85
N THR A 72 12.95 -24.99 -4.89
CA THR A 72 12.23 -24.90 -3.61
C THR A 72 12.59 -23.63 -2.83
N ASP A 73 13.85 -23.19 -2.86
CA ASP A 73 14.30 -21.95 -2.22
C ASP A 73 13.66 -20.69 -2.84
N GLN A 74 13.51 -20.66 -4.16
CA GLN A 74 12.84 -19.56 -4.85
C GLN A 74 11.35 -19.50 -4.53
N LEU A 75 10.69 -20.66 -4.44
CA LEU A 75 9.29 -20.72 -4.05
C LEU A 75 9.08 -20.22 -2.62
N ASP A 76 9.99 -20.57 -1.71
CA ASP A 76 9.97 -20.07 -0.33
C ASP A 76 10.15 -18.55 -0.26
N LYS A 77 11.08 -17.99 -1.05
CA LYS A 77 11.26 -16.52 -1.18
C LYS A 77 10.00 -15.81 -1.67
N LEU A 78 9.33 -16.35 -2.69
CA LEU A 78 8.06 -15.81 -3.17
C LEU A 78 6.96 -15.90 -2.12
N SER A 79 6.88 -17.00 -1.37
CA SER A 79 5.92 -17.13 -0.26
C SER A 79 6.19 -16.11 0.84
N LYS A 80 7.46 -15.87 1.18
CA LYS A 80 7.87 -14.86 2.17
C LYS A 80 7.55 -13.45 1.70
N LEU A 81 7.76 -13.16 0.42
CA LEU A 81 7.40 -11.89 -0.20
C LEU A 81 5.91 -11.60 -0.04
N VAL A 82 5.06 -12.56 -0.44
CA VAL A 82 3.59 -12.43 -0.31
C VAL A 82 3.21 -12.22 1.16
N LYS A 83 3.79 -12.99 2.09
CA LYS A 83 3.50 -12.84 3.52
C LYS A 83 3.82 -11.44 4.04
N LYS A 84 4.98 -10.89 3.68
CA LYS A 84 5.37 -9.52 4.07
C LYS A 84 4.43 -8.46 3.49
N VAL A 85 4.02 -8.60 2.24
CA VAL A 85 3.08 -7.68 1.59
C VAL A 85 1.71 -7.70 2.29
N GLU A 86 1.21 -8.89 2.63
CA GLU A 86 -0.06 -9.03 3.36
C GLU A 86 0.05 -8.47 4.78
N GLU A 87 1.17 -8.68 5.48
CA GLU A 87 1.42 -8.09 6.79
C GLU A 87 1.42 -6.56 6.74
N LEU A 88 2.04 -5.94 5.72
CA LEU A 88 2.02 -4.49 5.51
C LEU A 88 0.59 -3.98 5.25
N ARG A 89 -0.15 -4.62 4.34
CA ARG A 89 -1.55 -4.25 4.08
C ARG A 89 -2.44 -4.35 5.30
N GLN A 90 -2.25 -5.39 6.11
CA GLN A 90 -3.02 -5.59 7.32
C GLN A 90 -2.65 -4.56 8.39
N SER A 91 -1.36 -4.20 8.51
CA SER A 91 -0.91 -3.12 9.39
C SER A 91 -1.53 -1.79 8.98
N GLU A 92 -1.43 -1.42 7.69
CA GLU A 92 -2.01 -0.18 7.14
C GLU A 92 -3.54 -0.13 7.36
N ALA A 93 -4.25 -1.24 7.11
CA ALA A 93 -5.69 -1.32 7.35
C ALA A 93 -6.04 -1.24 8.84
N ASN A 94 -5.23 -1.85 9.72
CA ASN A 94 -5.45 -1.77 11.16
C ASN A 94 -5.16 -0.37 11.71
N GLU A 95 -4.10 0.29 11.22
CA GLU A 95 -3.80 1.69 11.53
C GLU A 95 -4.94 2.61 11.06
N GLU A 96 -5.48 2.39 9.86
CA GLU A 96 -6.63 3.15 9.36
C GLU A 96 -7.89 2.94 10.21
N LEU A 97 -8.15 1.69 10.66
CA LEU A 97 -9.25 1.39 11.57
C LEU A 97 -9.06 2.05 12.94
N GLU A 98 -7.86 1.98 13.52
CA GLU A 98 -7.53 2.65 14.79
C GLU A 98 -7.64 4.18 14.69
N LEU A 99 -7.32 4.76 13.53
CA LEU A 99 -7.49 6.19 13.24
C LEU A 99 -8.95 6.58 12.95
N SER A 100 -9.83 5.62 12.64
CA SER A 100 -11.22 5.86 12.26
C SER A 100 -12.20 5.93 13.43
N GLU A 101 -11.84 5.39 14.60
CA GLU A 101 -12.69 5.40 15.80
C GLU A 101 -12.33 6.58 16.71
N ILE A 102 -12.45 7.81 16.21
CA ILE A 102 -12.44 8.99 17.08
C ILE A 102 -13.75 8.95 17.87
N PRO A 103 -13.71 8.86 19.23
CA PRO A 103 -14.94 8.82 20.00
C PRO A 103 -15.80 10.07 19.75
N GLU A 104 -17.11 9.89 19.66
CA GLU A 104 -18.05 10.96 19.31
C GLU A 104 -17.97 12.18 20.24
N GLU A 105 -17.53 11.99 21.49
CA GLU A 105 -17.31 13.07 22.46
C GLU A 105 -16.22 14.08 22.06
N PHE A 106 -15.30 13.70 21.16
CA PHE A 106 -14.24 14.55 20.64
C PHE A 106 -14.58 15.18 19.27
N LEU A 107 -15.75 14.84 18.71
CA LEU A 107 -16.21 15.38 17.45
C LEU A 107 -17.11 16.59 17.67
N ASP A 108 -16.92 17.61 16.84
CA ASP A 108 -17.79 18.78 16.79
C ASP A 108 -19.19 18.34 16.29
N LEU A 109 -20.23 18.68 17.04
CA LEU A 109 -21.61 18.24 16.74
C LEU A 109 -22.22 18.88 15.48
N LEU A 110 -21.65 19.98 14.96
CA LEU A 110 -22.10 20.62 13.73
C LEU A 110 -21.31 20.13 12.52
N MET A 111 -19.99 20.01 12.66
CA MET A 111 -19.08 19.71 11.55
C MET A 111 -18.63 18.24 11.49
N CYS A 112 -18.94 17.43 12.50
CA CYS A 112 -18.50 16.04 12.64
C CYS A 112 -16.97 15.89 12.43
N THR A 113 -16.20 16.85 12.94
CA THR A 113 -14.73 16.87 12.83
C THR A 113 -14.10 16.93 14.22
N LEU A 114 -12.86 16.46 14.34
CA LEU A 114 -12.11 16.50 15.60
C LEU A 114 -12.02 17.94 16.13
N MET A 115 -12.53 18.17 17.34
CA MET A 115 -12.45 19.47 18.02
C MET A 115 -11.00 19.79 18.39
N LYS A 116 -10.50 20.95 17.99
CA LYS A 116 -9.16 21.44 18.37
C LYS A 116 -9.21 22.34 19.60
N GLU A 117 -10.23 23.18 19.68
CA GLU A 117 -10.45 24.15 20.75
C GLU A 117 -11.90 24.00 21.26
N PRO A 118 -12.20 22.98 22.09
CA PRO A 118 -13.55 22.74 22.58
C PRO A 118 -14.01 23.83 23.55
N VAL A 119 -15.24 24.31 23.37
CA VAL A 119 -15.90 25.31 24.23
C VAL A 119 -17.33 24.89 24.56
N ILE A 120 -17.81 25.26 25.75
CA ILE A 120 -19.15 24.91 26.23
C ILE A 120 -20.07 26.11 26.03
N LEU A 121 -21.20 25.90 25.35
CA LEU A 121 -22.21 26.93 25.16
C LEU A 121 -22.99 27.22 26.46
N PRO A 122 -23.30 28.49 26.76
CA PRO A 122 -23.90 28.87 28.04
C PRO A 122 -25.34 28.37 28.21
N THR A 123 -26.12 28.29 27.13
CA THR A 123 -27.55 27.93 27.14
C THR A 123 -27.73 26.43 27.00
N SER A 124 -27.30 25.84 25.88
CA SER A 124 -27.46 24.40 25.60
C SER A 124 -26.54 23.49 26.43
N LYS A 125 -25.46 24.04 27.03
CA LYS A 125 -24.39 23.29 27.71
C LYS A 125 -23.67 22.28 26.80
N THR A 126 -23.84 22.43 25.49
CA THR A 126 -23.23 21.59 24.47
C THR A 126 -21.77 21.99 24.24
N THR A 127 -20.89 21.01 24.06
CA THR A 127 -19.49 21.21 23.68
C THR A 127 -19.36 21.28 22.15
N VAL A 128 -18.74 22.34 21.65
CA VAL A 128 -18.48 22.55 20.22
C VAL A 128 -17.09 23.13 20.01
N ASN A 129 -16.55 23.06 18.79
CA ASN A 129 -15.26 23.67 18.47
C ASN A 129 -15.40 25.19 18.33
N LEU A 130 -14.44 25.93 18.88
CA LEU A 130 -14.44 27.39 18.91
C LEU A 130 -14.52 28.02 17.52
N SER A 131 -13.81 27.47 16.53
CA SER A 131 -13.84 27.96 15.16
C SER A 131 -15.24 27.82 14.54
N THR A 132 -15.93 26.72 14.85
CA THR A 132 -17.26 26.40 14.32
C THR A 132 -18.30 27.37 14.88
N ILE A 133 -18.34 27.56 16.20
CA ILE A 133 -19.33 28.46 16.82
C ILE A 133 -19.05 29.94 16.48
N LYS A 134 -17.79 30.34 16.34
CA LYS A 134 -17.44 31.69 15.87
C LYS A 134 -18.03 31.95 14.50
N GLN A 135 -17.91 31.01 13.57
CA GLN A 135 -18.49 31.14 12.23
C GLN A 135 -20.01 31.20 12.27
N HIS A 136 -20.66 30.41 13.14
CA HIS A 136 -22.10 30.49 13.36
C HIS A 136 -22.51 31.89 13.83
N PHE A 137 -21.86 32.43 14.88
CA PHE A 137 -22.13 33.77 15.42
C PHE A 137 -21.86 34.93 14.47
N LEU A 138 -21.04 34.73 13.43
CA LEU A 138 -20.89 35.73 12.35
C LEU A 138 -22.13 35.81 11.45
N SER A 139 -22.94 34.75 11.40
CA SER A 139 -24.15 34.65 10.57
C SER A 139 -25.43 34.84 11.39
N ASP A 140 -25.53 34.18 12.54
CA ASP A 140 -26.67 34.19 13.45
C ASP A 140 -26.18 34.19 14.91
N ALA A 141 -26.65 35.14 15.72
CA ALA A 141 -26.21 35.34 17.10
C ALA A 141 -26.96 34.46 18.12
N THR A 142 -27.48 33.31 17.68
CA THR A 142 -28.25 32.37 18.50
C THR A 142 -27.48 31.09 18.79
N ASP A 143 -27.91 30.32 19.80
CA ASP A 143 -27.33 29.00 20.08
C ASP A 143 -27.94 27.99 19.09
N PRO A 144 -27.15 27.29 18.26
CA PRO A 144 -27.68 26.40 17.22
C PRO A 144 -28.40 25.16 17.78
N PHE A 145 -28.34 24.91 19.09
CA PHE A 145 -28.96 23.77 19.75
C PHE A 145 -30.19 24.13 20.61
N ASN A 146 -30.68 25.38 20.55
CA ASN A 146 -31.85 25.84 21.30
C ASN A 146 -32.72 26.82 20.51
#